data_AF-A0A434A4M4-F1
#
_entry.id   AF-A0A434A4M4-F1
#
_cell.length_a   1.000
_cell.length_b   1.000
_cell.length_c   1.000
_cell.angle_alpha   90.00
_cell.angle_beta   90.00
_cell.angle_gamma   90.00
#
_symmetry.space_group_name_H-M   'P 1'
#
loop_
_entity.id
_entity.type
_entity.pdbx_description
1 polymer ?
#
loop_
_entity_poly.entity_id
_entity_poly.type
_entity_poly.pdbx_seq_one_letter_code
_entity_poly.pdbx_strand_id
1 'polypeptide(L)'
;MPVLSEYSNVHNTAFNILVKKGYRIWIEKDVMGDLYWAEKDGWDFLADSPCALLGLIAIYEFKNPEKYHEYWWKDDTLELAEKVIQVAPNYVSVIEKEL
;
A
#
# COMPACT_ATOMS: atom_id res chain seq x y z
N MET A 1 -2.32 9.41 19.54
CA MET A 1 -1.96 9.90 18.19
C MET A 1 -0.96 8.92 17.60
N PRO A 2 -1.16 8.40 16.38
CA PRO A 2 -0.17 7.55 15.73
C PRO A 2 1.07 8.37 15.34
N VAL A 3 2.22 7.70 15.23
CA VAL A 3 3.50 8.29 14.81
C VAL A 3 3.49 8.63 13.32
N LEU A 4 2.79 7.79 12.55
CA LEU A 4 2.62 7.90 11.11
C LEU A 4 1.21 7.42 10.79
N SER A 5 0.47 8.18 10.00
CA SER A 5 -0.88 7.84 9.55
C SER A 5 -1.06 8.25 8.11
N GLU A 6 -2.01 7.63 7.42
CA GLU A 6 -2.30 8.00 6.04
C GLU A 6 -2.88 9.42 5.97
N TYR A 7 -2.21 10.27 5.21
CA TYR A 7 -2.60 11.65 4.93
C TYR A 7 -1.76 12.25 3.79
N SER A 8 -2.17 13.40 3.27
CA SER A 8 -1.51 14.02 2.11
C SER A 8 -0.01 14.32 2.29
N ASN A 9 0.46 14.47 3.54
CA ASN A 9 1.87 14.73 3.84
C ASN A 9 2.78 13.50 3.60
N VAL A 10 2.25 12.27 3.56
CA VAL A 10 3.05 11.07 3.27
C VAL A 10 3.05 10.70 1.78
N HIS A 11 2.15 11.27 0.98
CA HIS A 11 1.98 10.95 -0.44
C HIS A 11 3.27 11.13 -1.25
N ASN A 12 3.97 12.26 -1.05
CA ASN A 12 5.24 12.52 -1.75
C ASN A 12 6.33 11.48 -1.40
N THR A 13 6.35 11.01 -0.16
CA THR A 13 7.26 9.95 0.26
C THR A 13 6.94 8.64 -0.44
N ALA A 14 5.66 8.27 -0.56
CA ALA A 14 5.23 7.09 -1.30
C ALA A 14 5.65 7.16 -2.78
N PHE A 15 5.42 8.29 -3.47
CA PHE A 15 5.86 8.48 -4.86
C PHE A 15 7.36 8.35 -5.04
N ASN A 16 8.15 8.96 -4.14
CA ASN A 16 9.62 8.86 -4.18
C ASN A 16 10.10 7.41 -4.04
N ILE A 17 9.43 6.60 -3.21
CA ILE A 17 9.74 5.18 -3.07
C ILE A 17 9.45 4.44 -4.37
N LEU A 18 8.26 4.64 -4.96
CA LEU A 18 7.85 3.99 -6.20
C LEU A 18 8.79 4.31 -7.37
N VAL A 19 9.13 5.59 -7.56
CA VAL A 19 10.07 6.02 -8.61
C VAL A 19 11.45 5.42 -8.39
N LYS A 20 11.98 5.41 -7.15
CA LYS A 20 13.27 4.77 -6.83
C LYS A 20 13.28 3.26 -7.07
N LYS A 21 12.13 2.60 -6.96
CA LYS A 21 11.94 1.18 -7.30
C LYS A 21 11.80 0.92 -8.81
N GLY A 22 11.77 1.97 -9.62
CA GLY A 22 11.69 1.89 -11.08
C GLY A 22 10.27 1.86 -11.64
N TYR A 23 9.26 2.22 -10.85
CA TYR A 23 7.88 2.34 -11.34
C TYR A 23 7.68 3.67 -12.05
N ARG A 24 6.95 3.62 -13.17
CA ARG A 24 6.35 4.81 -13.79
C ARG A 24 5.05 5.09 -13.09
N ILE A 25 4.82 6.34 -12.65
CA ILE A 25 3.62 6.72 -11.91
C ILE A 25 2.86 7.83 -12.66
N TRP A 26 1.54 7.79 -12.61
CA TRP A 26 0.69 8.87 -13.10
C TRP A 26 -0.61 8.96 -12.30
N ILE A 27 -1.31 10.08 -12.45
CA ILE A 27 -2.59 10.32 -11.78
C ILE A 27 -3.63 10.55 -12.87
N GLU A 28 -4.72 9.80 -12.79
CA GLU A 28 -5.90 10.02 -13.61
C GLU A 28 -7.00 10.65 -12.76
N LYS A 29 -7.69 11.64 -13.30
CA LYS A 29 -8.83 12.24 -12.62
C LYS A 29 -10.08 11.47 -13.00
N ASP A 30 -10.78 10.96 -12.00
CA ASP A 30 -12.09 10.33 -12.14
C ASP A 30 -13.17 11.17 -11.45
N VAL A 31 -14.45 10.89 -11.74
CA VAL A 31 -15.60 11.54 -11.10
C VAL A 31 -15.62 11.37 -9.58
N MET A 32 -14.96 10.34 -9.05
CA MET A 32 -14.89 10.04 -7.61
C MET A 32 -13.62 10.55 -6.93
N GLY A 33 -12.64 11.07 -7.67
CA GLY A 33 -11.37 11.56 -7.13
C GLY A 33 -10.16 11.25 -8.01
N ASP A 34 -8.97 11.50 -7.48
CA ASP A 34 -7.71 11.17 -8.14
C ASP A 34 -7.43 9.66 -7.99
N LEU A 35 -7.18 9.00 -9.12
CA LEU A 35 -6.75 7.62 -9.20
C LEU A 35 -5.24 7.56 -9.43
N TYR A 36 -4.53 6.83 -8.58
CA TYR A 36 -3.07 6.74 -8.59
C TYR A 36 -2.65 5.45 -9.26
N TRP A 37 -1.90 5.60 -10.34
CA TRP A 37 -1.41 4.49 -11.15
C TRP A 37 0.09 4.31 -11.01
N ALA A 38 0.53 3.06 -11.11
CA ALA A 38 1.93 2.72 -11.30
C ALA A 38 2.07 1.57 -12.29
N GLU A 39 3.16 1.54 -13.05
CA GLU A 39 3.50 0.43 -13.94
C GLU A 39 5.00 0.13 -13.88
N LYS A 40 5.34 -1.16 -13.98
CA LYS A 40 6.70 -1.64 -14.20
C LYS A 40 6.70 -3.00 -14.91
N ASP A 41 7.51 -3.13 -15.95
CA ASP A 41 7.75 -4.38 -16.68
C ASP A 41 6.45 -5.06 -17.18
N GLY A 42 5.44 -4.27 -17.54
CA GLY A 42 4.13 -4.74 -18.01
C GLY A 42 3.12 -5.03 -16.91
N TRP A 43 3.48 -4.89 -15.63
CA TRP A 43 2.55 -4.99 -14.51
C TRP A 43 2.07 -3.61 -14.09
N ASP A 44 0.76 -3.43 -14.01
CA ASP A 44 0.11 -2.19 -13.62
C ASP A 44 -0.64 -2.33 -12.28
N PHE A 45 -0.74 -1.20 -11.59
CA PHE A 45 -1.32 -1.09 -10.26
C PHE A 45 -2.15 0.18 -10.19
N LEU A 46 -3.28 0.10 -9.50
CA LEU A 46 -4.22 1.19 -9.32
C LEU A 46 -4.69 1.24 -7.87
N ALA A 47 -4.70 2.43 -7.28
CA ALA A 47 -5.31 2.66 -5.97
C ALA A 47 -5.90 4.07 -5.84
N ASP A 48 -6.68 4.26 -4.78
CA ASP A 48 -7.31 5.52 -4.37
C ASP A 48 -6.39 6.41 -3.51
N SER A 49 -5.24 5.89 -3.10
CA SER A 49 -4.20 6.66 -2.40
C SER A 49 -2.78 6.21 -2.77
N PRO A 50 -1.77 7.09 -2.65
CA PRO A 50 -0.37 6.72 -2.88
C PRO A 50 0.16 5.64 -1.93
N CYS A 51 -0.31 5.60 -0.67
CA CYS A 51 0.10 4.56 0.26
C CYS A 51 -0.63 3.23 -0.01
N ALA A 52 -1.90 3.27 -0.44
CA ALA A 52 -2.59 2.07 -0.93
C ALA A 52 -1.89 1.49 -2.16
N LEU A 53 -1.47 2.35 -3.11
CA LEU A 53 -0.70 1.95 -4.30
C LEU A 53 0.63 1.29 -3.91
N LEU A 54 1.37 1.90 -2.97
CA LEU A 54 2.60 1.32 -2.42
C LEU A 54 2.34 -0.04 -1.75
N GLY A 55 1.22 -0.20 -1.06
CA GLY A 55 0.80 -1.46 -0.45
C GLY A 55 0.55 -2.57 -1.48
N LEU A 56 -0.18 -2.28 -2.56
CA LEU A 56 -0.42 -3.24 -3.65
C LEU A 56 0.89 -3.68 -4.32
N ILE A 57 1.80 -2.74 -4.55
CA ILE A 57 3.13 -3.04 -5.09
C ILE A 57 3.95 -3.90 -4.12
N ALA A 58 3.86 -3.66 -2.82
CA ALA A 58 4.52 -4.52 -1.83
C ALA A 58 3.97 -5.95 -1.85
N ILE A 59 2.67 -6.14 -2.09
CA ILE A 59 2.07 -7.48 -2.30
C ILE A 59 2.66 -8.14 -3.55
N TYR A 60 2.74 -7.41 -4.66
CA TYR A 60 3.36 -7.90 -5.91
C TYR A 60 4.81 -8.32 -5.69
N GLU A 61 5.62 -7.46 -5.06
CA GLU A 61 7.03 -7.75 -4.77
C GLU A 61 7.18 -8.97 -3.83
N PHE A 62 6.28 -9.12 -2.85
CA PHE A 62 6.28 -10.27 -1.95
C PHE A 62 5.93 -11.58 -2.67
N LYS A 63 4.91 -11.56 -3.54
CA LYS A 63 4.48 -12.72 -4.31
C LYS A 63 5.48 -13.07 -5.42
N ASN A 64 6.16 -12.07 -5.96
CA ASN A 64 7.13 -12.18 -7.06
C ASN A 64 6.63 -13.09 -8.20
N PRO A 65 5.46 -12.79 -8.81
CA PRO A 65 4.86 -13.67 -9.80
C PRO A 65 5.70 -13.69 -11.10
N GLU A 66 6.07 -14.88 -11.56
CA GLU A 66 6.82 -15.02 -12.82
C GLU A 66 5.94 -14.88 -14.06
N LYS A 67 4.64 -15.15 -13.93
CA LYS A 67 3.65 -15.12 -15.02
C LYS A 67 2.30 -14.67 -14.50
N TYR A 68 1.55 -13.99 -15.35
CA TYR A 68 0.15 -13.66 -15.06
C TYR A 68 -0.71 -14.93 -15.01
N HIS A 69 -1.48 -15.03 -13.94
CA HIS A 69 -2.70 -15.84 -13.86
C HIS A 69 -3.71 -15.08 -13.01
N GLU A 70 -5.00 -15.36 -13.19
CA GLU A 70 -6.04 -14.69 -12.43
C GLU A 70 -5.84 -14.91 -10.92
N TYR A 71 -6.05 -13.85 -10.13
CA TYR A 71 -5.97 -13.87 -8.66
C TYR A 71 -4.64 -14.36 -8.05
N TRP A 72 -3.51 -14.21 -8.75
CA TRP A 72 -2.18 -14.61 -8.23
C TRP A 72 -1.82 -14.02 -6.85
N TRP A 73 -2.43 -12.89 -6.49
CA TRP A 73 -2.24 -12.20 -5.21
C TRP A 73 -3.03 -12.81 -4.04
N LYS A 74 -4.06 -13.64 -4.30
CA LYS A 74 -5.00 -14.12 -3.28
C LYS A 74 -4.42 -15.29 -2.49
N ASP A 75 -4.56 -15.25 -1.17
CA ASP A 75 -4.29 -16.38 -0.28
C ASP A 75 -5.61 -16.91 0.31
N ASP A 76 -5.84 -18.22 0.20
CA ASP A 76 -7.04 -18.87 0.73
C ASP A 76 -6.80 -19.56 2.10
N THR A 77 -5.63 -19.38 2.71
CA THR A 77 -5.20 -20.21 3.84
C THR A 77 -5.75 -19.76 5.19
N LEU A 78 -5.85 -18.45 5.43
CA LEU A 78 -6.21 -17.90 6.74
C LEU A 78 -7.15 -16.71 6.58
N GLU A 79 -8.40 -16.87 7.04
CA GLU A 79 -9.31 -15.75 7.25
C GLU A 79 -8.88 -14.99 8.51
N LEU A 80 -7.89 -14.11 8.34
CA LEU A 80 -7.34 -13.33 9.45
C LEU A 80 -8.24 -12.17 9.84
N ALA A 81 -9.10 -11.66 8.93
CA ALA A 81 -10.00 -10.55 9.22
C ALA A 81 -10.88 -10.83 10.45
N GLU A 82 -11.39 -12.05 10.59
CA GLU A 82 -12.19 -12.49 11.73
C GLU A 82 -11.35 -12.76 12.99
N LYS A 83 -10.04 -12.98 12.82
CA LYS A 83 -9.07 -13.25 13.89
C LYS A 83 -8.27 -12.02 14.30
N VAL A 84 -8.42 -10.89 13.62
CA VAL A 84 -7.79 -9.63 14.03
C VAL A 84 -8.30 -9.30 15.43
N ILE A 85 -7.36 -9.15 16.35
CA ILE A 85 -7.66 -8.83 17.75
C ILE A 85 -8.44 -7.51 17.75
N GLN A 86 -9.71 -7.56 18.16
CA GLN A 86 -10.60 -6.41 18.21
C GLN A 86 -10.25 -5.43 19.34
N VAL A 87 -9.35 -5.85 20.24
CA VAL A 87 -8.82 -5.06 21.35
C VAL A 87 -7.35 -4.77 21.08
N ALA A 88 -7.00 -3.47 21.01
CA ALA A 88 -5.60 -3.09 20.86
C ALA A 88 -4.76 -3.68 22.00
N PRO A 89 -3.59 -4.28 21.71
CA PRO A 89 -2.69 -4.75 22.76
C PRO A 89 -2.18 -3.56 23.57
N ASN A 90 -1.72 -3.82 24.80
CA ASN A 90 -1.01 -2.80 25.56
C ASN A 90 0.31 -2.46 24.87
N TYR A 91 0.47 -1.19 24.47
CA TYR A 91 1.72 -0.65 23.92
C TYR A 91 1.93 0.78 24.41
N VAL A 92 3.18 1.24 24.41
CA VAL A 92 3.54 2.64 24.68
C VAL A 92 4.05 3.23 23.37
N SER A 93 3.37 4.28 22.89
CA SER A 93 3.76 4.97 21.65
C SER A 93 5.14 5.59 21.82
N VAL A 94 5.96 5.64 20.76
CA VAL A 94 7.23 6.41 20.81
C VAL A 94 6.98 7.89 21.05
N ILE A 95 5.83 8.44 20.64
CA ILE A 95 5.45 9.83 20.97
C ILE A 95 5.41 10.03 22.50
N GLU A 96 4.93 9.04 23.25
CA GLU A 96 4.82 9.12 24.71
C GLU A 96 6.15 8.87 25.42
N LYS A 97 7.12 8.22 24.76
CA LYS A 97 8.46 8.02 25.32
C LYS A 97 9.33 9.28 25.25
N GLU A 98 9.00 10.18 24.34
CA GLU A 98 9.74 11.43 24.07
C GLU A 98 9.11 12.65 24.76
N LEU A 99 7.99 12.47 25.49
CA LEU A 99 7.31 13.49 26.29
C LEU A 99 7.67 13.36 27.77
#